data_AF-R6N830-F1
#
_entry.id   AF-R6N830-F1
#
_cell.length_a   1.000
_cell.length_b   1.000
_cell.length_c   1.000
_cell.angle_alpha   90.00
_cell.angle_beta   90.00
_cell.angle_gamma   90.00
#
_symmetry.space_group_name_H-M   'P 1'
#
loop_
_entity.id
_entity.type
_entity.pdbx_description
1 polymer ?
#
loop_
_entity_poly.entity_id
_entity_poly.type
_entity_poly.pdbx_seq_one_letter_code
_entity_poly.pdbx_strand_id
1 'polypeptide(L)'
;MDNENINYSDYKYDFESKIVMNEQDYLDFNNVSYKRLAIIFIIEFIITGFITTRILILKSFNYYFQSETTDDMQLYLILSAVIVLLMGVIYFKTQRNIKNSYKRALFTTGEKYITHTTYFGEKIITVTKNISREFDYSSITGVYETEKYILLKLQFNLFLIIGKDIKSNINNVDFVSYIFSKSPNIKKKVVINVTNQKKVAFVFMCLTIALFVINLIIAVL
;
A
#
# COMPACT_ATOMS: atom_id res chain seq x y z
N MET A 1 -32.99 -11.71 -11.69
CA MET A 1 -32.24 -12.12 -10.48
C MET A 1 -32.86 -11.35 -9.36
N ASP A 2 -33.68 -12.04 -8.59
CA ASP A 2 -34.49 -11.44 -7.54
C ASP A 2 -33.56 -10.91 -6.44
N ASN A 3 -33.73 -9.62 -6.12
CA ASN A 3 -33.16 -9.02 -4.93
C ASN A 3 -33.91 -9.62 -3.73
N GLU A 4 -33.47 -10.78 -3.27
CA GLU A 4 -33.79 -11.21 -1.92
C GLU A 4 -33.22 -10.15 -0.97
N ASN A 5 -34.12 -9.37 -0.37
CA ASN A 5 -33.82 -8.56 0.79
C ASN A 5 -33.43 -9.52 1.91
N ILE A 6 -32.13 -9.83 1.97
CA ILE A 6 -31.55 -10.62 3.05
C ILE A 6 -31.81 -9.86 4.34
N ASN A 7 -32.62 -10.45 5.21
CA ASN A 7 -32.92 -9.90 6.53
C ASN A 7 -31.68 -10.12 7.43
N TYR A 8 -30.91 -9.05 7.63
CA TYR A 8 -29.59 -9.10 8.30
C TYR A 8 -29.62 -9.54 9.77
N SER A 9 -30.81 -9.68 10.37
CA SER A 9 -31.02 -10.11 11.75
C SER A 9 -30.70 -11.58 12.01
N ASP A 10 -30.55 -12.40 10.97
CA ASP A 10 -30.56 -13.86 11.11
C ASP A 10 -29.16 -14.49 11.03
N TYR A 11 -28.13 -13.70 10.74
CA TYR A 11 -26.76 -14.22 10.71
C TYR A 11 -26.23 -14.42 12.12
N LYS A 12 -25.86 -15.66 12.45
CA LYS A 12 -25.07 -15.94 13.66
C LYS A 12 -23.62 -15.52 13.42
N TYR A 13 -23.16 -14.50 14.11
CA TYR A 13 -21.80 -13.98 14.00
C TYR A 13 -21.09 -13.89 15.36
N ASP A 14 -19.80 -14.21 15.32
CA ASP A 14 -18.86 -14.07 16.42
C ASP A 14 -18.32 -12.62 16.49
N PHE A 15 -18.08 -11.99 15.33
CA PHE A 15 -17.64 -10.59 15.24
C PHE A 15 -18.41 -9.80 14.17
N GLU A 16 -18.56 -8.49 14.41
CA GLU A 16 -19.16 -7.53 13.48
C GLU A 16 -18.29 -6.28 13.37
N SER A 17 -17.97 -5.90 12.13
CA SER A 17 -17.30 -4.64 11.82
C SER A 17 -18.17 -3.78 10.92
N LYS A 18 -18.40 -2.53 11.32
CA LYS A 18 -19.15 -1.55 10.53
C LYS A 18 -18.29 -0.32 10.30
N ILE A 19 -18.06 0.01 9.04
CA ILE A 19 -17.17 1.11 8.65
C ILE A 19 -17.94 2.08 7.76
N VAL A 20 -17.74 3.36 8.03
CA VAL A 20 -18.14 4.47 7.14
C VAL A 20 -16.86 5.07 6.58
N MET A 21 -16.61 4.87 5.29
CA MET A 21 -15.41 5.41 4.64
C MET A 21 -15.68 6.76 4.00
N ASN A 22 -14.89 7.75 4.42
CA ASN A 22 -14.68 8.99 3.70
C ASN A 22 -13.41 8.89 2.81
N GLU A 23 -13.08 9.96 2.08
CA GLU A 23 -11.92 9.98 1.19
C GLU A 23 -10.60 9.75 1.93
N GLN A 24 -10.45 10.32 3.12
CA GLN A 24 -9.23 10.20 3.92
C GLN A 24 -9.02 8.77 4.41
N ASP A 25 -10.09 8.10 4.82
CA ASP A 25 -10.08 6.70 5.25
C ASP A 25 -9.81 5.76 4.07
N TYR A 26 -10.30 6.11 2.88
CA TYR A 26 -9.95 5.39 1.65
C TYR A 26 -8.46 5.55 1.29
N LEU A 27 -7.88 6.73 1.54
CA LEU A 27 -6.45 6.95 1.35
C LEU A 27 -5.60 6.16 2.36
N ASP A 28 -6.05 6.02 3.62
CA ASP A 28 -5.38 5.21 4.63
C ASP A 28 -5.38 3.71 4.26
N PHE A 29 -6.52 3.19 3.82
CA PHE A 29 -6.63 1.83 3.25
C PHE A 29 -5.58 1.58 2.16
N ASN A 30 -5.39 2.57 1.28
CA ASN A 30 -4.46 2.45 0.15
C ASN A 30 -2.98 2.54 0.54
N ASN A 31 -2.63 2.73 1.82
CA ASN A 31 -1.24 2.60 2.27
C ASN A 31 -0.64 1.23 1.94
N VAL A 32 -1.45 0.16 1.86
CA VAL A 32 -0.99 -1.16 1.40
C VAL A 32 -0.40 -1.10 -0.01
N SER A 33 -0.99 -0.33 -0.90
CA SER A 33 -0.52 -0.14 -2.28
C SER A 33 0.87 0.49 -2.32
N TYR A 34 1.20 1.32 -1.33
CA TYR A 34 2.52 1.97 -1.20
C TYR A 34 3.58 1.08 -0.55
N LYS A 35 3.22 -0.02 0.12
CA LYS A 35 4.21 -0.91 0.75
C LYS A 35 5.26 -1.42 -0.25
N ARG A 36 4.81 -1.93 -1.41
CA ARG A 36 5.71 -2.40 -2.46
C ARG A 36 6.51 -1.25 -3.07
N LEU A 37 5.86 -0.10 -3.27
CA LEU A 37 6.50 1.08 -3.82
C LEU A 37 7.62 1.60 -2.92
N ALA A 38 7.38 1.67 -1.60
CA ALA A 38 8.37 2.11 -0.62
C ALA A 38 9.63 1.23 -0.67
N ILE A 39 9.48 -0.10 -0.77
CA ILE A 39 10.62 -1.01 -0.89
C ILE A 39 11.41 -0.74 -2.18
N ILE A 40 10.72 -0.58 -3.31
CA ILE A 40 11.37 -0.27 -4.60
C ILE A 40 12.15 1.05 -4.49
N PHE A 41 11.53 2.08 -3.89
CA PHE A 41 12.15 3.40 -3.76
C PHE A 41 13.36 3.41 -2.82
N ILE A 42 13.36 2.57 -1.77
CA ILE A 42 14.53 2.37 -0.91
C ILE A 42 15.68 1.75 -1.72
N ILE A 43 15.39 0.75 -2.56
CA ILE A 43 16.40 0.10 -3.40
C ILE A 43 16.96 1.09 -4.44
N GLU A 44 16.10 1.84 -5.10
CA GLU A 44 16.49 2.87 -6.07
C GLU A 44 17.32 4.00 -5.43
N PHE A 45 16.99 4.39 -4.20
CA PHE A 45 17.80 5.33 -3.42
C PHE A 45 19.21 4.78 -3.16
N ILE A 46 19.32 3.51 -2.74
CA ILE A 46 20.63 2.86 -2.51
C ILE A 46 21.44 2.82 -3.81
N ILE A 47 20.83 2.43 -4.93
CA ILE A 47 21.47 2.41 -6.25
C ILE A 47 21.96 3.81 -6.63
N THR A 48 21.14 4.84 -6.41
CA THR A 48 21.52 6.23 -6.69
C THR A 48 22.70 6.67 -5.81
N GLY A 49 22.76 6.25 -4.55
CA GLY A 49 23.93 6.47 -3.69
C GLY A 49 25.22 5.83 -4.20
N PHE A 50 25.15 4.63 -4.77
CA PHE A 50 26.29 4.00 -5.45
C PHE A 50 26.72 4.80 -6.69
N ILE A 51 25.76 5.28 -7.48
CA ILE A 51 26.02 6.14 -8.65
C ILE A 51 26.73 7.43 -8.22
N THR A 52 26.25 8.11 -7.18
CA THR A 52 26.90 9.31 -6.62
C THR A 52 28.35 9.04 -6.21
N THR A 53 28.61 7.93 -5.51
CA THR A 53 29.97 7.55 -5.12
C THR A 53 30.88 7.32 -6.33
N ARG A 54 30.35 6.70 -7.40
CA ARG A 54 31.11 6.50 -8.66
C ARG A 54 31.44 7.83 -9.34
N ILE A 55 30.48 8.74 -9.43
CA ILE A 55 30.69 10.09 -10.00
C ILE A 55 31.79 10.82 -9.23
N LEU A 56 31.75 10.78 -7.89
CA LEU A 56 32.78 11.41 -7.05
C LEU A 56 34.19 10.85 -7.32
N ILE A 57 34.32 9.52 -7.39
CA ILE A 57 35.62 8.87 -7.66
C ILE A 57 36.15 9.28 -9.03
N LEU A 58 35.30 9.24 -10.08
CA LEU A 58 35.69 9.64 -11.42
C LEU A 58 36.10 11.11 -11.49
N LYS A 59 35.36 11.99 -10.81
CA LYS A 59 35.69 13.41 -10.75
C LYS A 59 37.03 13.66 -10.06
N SER A 60 37.27 13.01 -8.93
CA SER A 60 38.56 13.07 -8.22
C SER A 60 39.71 12.53 -9.05
N PHE A 61 39.49 11.43 -9.79
CA PHE A 61 40.49 10.85 -10.67
C PHE A 61 40.84 11.80 -11.84
N ASN A 62 39.83 12.35 -12.51
CA ASN A 62 40.01 13.32 -13.59
C ASN A 62 40.76 14.56 -13.11
N TYR A 63 40.46 15.04 -11.90
CA TYR A 63 41.18 16.16 -11.30
C TYR A 63 42.65 15.84 -11.03
N TYR A 64 42.95 14.66 -10.48
CA TYR A 64 44.33 14.27 -10.12
C TYR A 64 45.20 13.93 -11.32
N PHE A 65 44.64 13.24 -12.32
CA PHE A 65 45.37 12.74 -13.49
C PHE A 65 45.22 13.62 -14.74
N GLN A 66 44.49 14.74 -14.65
CA GLN A 66 44.17 15.61 -15.79
C GLN A 66 43.55 14.83 -16.97
N SER A 67 42.77 13.78 -16.69
CA SER A 67 42.06 12.99 -17.69
C SER A 67 40.64 13.51 -17.91
N GLU A 68 40.14 13.41 -19.14
CA GLU A 68 38.76 13.79 -19.49
C GLU A 68 37.88 12.54 -19.68
N THR A 69 37.55 11.84 -18.59
CA THR A 69 36.55 10.74 -18.64
C THR A 69 35.12 11.29 -18.52
N THR A 70 34.73 12.15 -19.46
CA THR A 70 33.43 12.84 -19.45
C THR A 70 32.26 11.94 -19.82
N ASP A 71 32.45 11.00 -20.73
CA ASP A 71 31.39 10.08 -21.21
C ASP A 71 30.84 9.19 -20.08
N ASP A 72 31.72 8.63 -19.25
CA ASP A 72 31.32 7.77 -18.13
C ASP A 72 30.53 8.55 -17.06
N MET A 73 30.95 9.78 -16.74
CA MET A 73 30.22 10.63 -15.80
C MET A 73 28.84 11.04 -16.34
N GLN A 74 28.75 11.36 -17.64
CA GLN A 74 27.46 11.66 -18.29
C GLN A 74 26.52 10.46 -18.25
N LEU A 75 27.02 9.25 -18.50
CA LEU A 75 26.22 8.03 -18.40
C LEU A 75 25.61 7.83 -17.01
N TYR A 76 26.42 7.98 -15.95
CA TYR A 76 25.94 7.87 -14.56
C TYR A 76 24.91 8.94 -14.21
N LEU A 77 25.09 10.16 -14.73
CA LEU A 77 24.16 11.26 -14.53
C LEU A 77 22.82 11.00 -15.23
N ILE A 78 22.83 10.55 -16.48
CA ILE A 78 21.64 10.14 -17.23
C ILE A 78 20.91 9.00 -16.50
N LEU A 79 21.65 7.99 -16.02
CA LEU A 79 21.07 6.87 -15.27
C LEU A 79 20.33 7.36 -14.02
N SER A 80 20.96 8.26 -13.24
CA SER A 80 20.32 8.85 -12.06
C SER A 80 19.08 9.69 -12.40
N ALA A 81 19.09 10.42 -13.53
CA ALA A 81 17.93 11.17 -14.01
C ALA A 81 16.76 10.24 -14.39
N VAL A 82 17.06 9.13 -15.07
CA VAL A 82 16.05 8.12 -15.45
C VAL A 82 15.41 7.49 -14.21
N ILE A 83 16.20 7.15 -13.19
CA ILE A 83 15.68 6.61 -11.92
C ILE A 83 14.69 7.59 -11.27
N VAL A 84 15.08 8.86 -11.13
CA VAL A 84 14.21 9.89 -10.55
C VAL A 84 12.92 10.08 -11.35
N LEU A 85 13.01 10.08 -12.68
CA LEU A 85 11.85 10.22 -13.55
C LEU A 85 10.90 9.03 -13.38
N LEU A 86 11.41 7.80 -13.40
CA LEU A 86 10.62 6.58 -13.21
C LEU A 86 9.94 6.57 -11.84
N MET A 87 10.66 6.93 -10.76
CA MET A 87 10.09 7.07 -9.42
C MET A 87 8.90 8.05 -9.42
N GLY A 88 9.09 9.24 -9.99
CA GLY A 88 8.04 10.25 -10.08
C GLY A 88 6.81 9.73 -10.83
N VAL A 89 7.00 9.15 -12.01
CA VAL A 89 5.90 8.61 -12.83
C VAL A 89 5.13 7.53 -12.08
N ILE A 90 5.81 6.57 -11.45
CA ILE A 90 5.15 5.47 -10.73
C ILE A 90 4.40 6.01 -9.50
N TYR A 91 5.01 6.94 -8.74
CA TYR A 91 4.37 7.54 -7.57
C TYR A 91 3.09 8.29 -7.94
N PHE A 92 3.16 9.19 -8.92
CA PHE A 92 1.99 9.98 -9.36
C PHE A 92 0.92 9.12 -10.03
N LYS A 93 1.31 8.12 -10.82
CA LYS A 93 0.36 7.15 -11.40
C LYS A 93 -0.37 6.39 -10.31
N THR A 94 0.32 5.94 -9.27
CA THR A 94 -0.27 5.24 -8.12
C THR A 94 -1.27 6.14 -7.39
N GLN A 95 -0.87 7.39 -7.09
CA GLN A 95 -1.75 8.36 -6.43
C GLN A 95 -3.01 8.66 -7.26
N ARG A 96 -2.87 8.84 -8.57
CA ARG A 96 -4.00 9.08 -9.49
C ARG A 96 -4.93 7.88 -9.56
N ASN A 97 -4.38 6.66 -9.64
CA ASN A 97 -5.16 5.43 -9.68
C ASN A 97 -6.00 5.25 -8.41
N ILE A 98 -5.43 5.52 -7.24
CA ILE A 98 -6.13 5.47 -5.96
C ILE A 98 -7.29 6.48 -5.93
N LYS A 99 -7.03 7.74 -6.30
CA LYS A 99 -8.06 8.79 -6.34
C LYS A 99 -9.19 8.45 -7.32
N ASN A 100 -8.85 7.92 -8.49
CA ASN A 100 -9.83 7.48 -9.48
C ASN A 100 -10.62 6.26 -8.99
N SER A 101 -9.98 5.34 -8.27
CA SER A 101 -10.65 4.19 -7.68
C SER A 101 -11.69 4.60 -6.63
N TYR A 102 -11.36 5.57 -5.78
CA TYR A 102 -12.31 6.16 -4.83
C TYR A 102 -13.53 6.77 -5.55
N LYS A 103 -13.27 7.62 -6.57
CA LYS A 103 -14.34 8.24 -7.36
C LYS A 103 -15.24 7.22 -8.04
N ARG A 104 -14.68 6.13 -8.57
CA ARG A 104 -15.46 5.03 -9.16
C ARG A 104 -16.31 4.34 -8.12
N ALA A 105 -15.78 4.08 -6.93
CA ALA A 105 -16.53 3.46 -5.85
C ALA A 105 -17.73 4.34 -5.43
N LEU A 106 -17.53 5.65 -5.23
CA LEU A 106 -18.61 6.60 -4.95
C LEU A 106 -19.65 6.66 -6.07
N PHE A 107 -19.21 6.66 -7.34
CA PHE A 107 -20.13 6.68 -8.48
C PHE A 107 -21.00 5.42 -8.54
N THR A 108 -20.41 4.24 -8.25
CA THR A 108 -21.16 2.98 -8.24
C THR A 108 -22.12 2.85 -7.07
N THR A 109 -21.77 3.41 -5.90
CA THR A 109 -22.67 3.42 -4.75
C THR A 109 -23.71 4.53 -4.85
N GLY A 110 -23.47 5.60 -5.63
CA GLY A 110 -24.38 6.75 -5.70
C GLY A 110 -24.52 7.50 -4.36
N GLU A 111 -23.65 7.22 -3.40
CA GLU A 111 -23.68 7.76 -2.04
C GLU A 111 -22.49 8.70 -1.80
N LYS A 112 -22.61 9.59 -0.80
CA LYS A 112 -21.53 10.50 -0.40
C LYS A 112 -20.40 9.79 0.38
N TYR A 113 -20.68 8.61 0.91
CA TYR A 113 -19.78 7.79 1.72
C TYR A 113 -20.00 6.32 1.39
N ILE A 114 -19.02 5.46 1.68
CA ILE A 114 -19.15 4.03 1.45
C ILE A 114 -19.33 3.36 2.81
N THR A 115 -20.49 2.72 3.01
CA THR A 115 -20.76 1.90 4.19
C THR A 115 -20.44 0.44 3.90
N HIS A 116 -19.59 -0.15 4.74
CA HIS A 116 -19.25 -1.57 4.69
C HIS A 116 -19.54 -2.19 6.05
N THR A 117 -20.41 -3.20 6.06
CA THR A 117 -20.60 -4.05 7.25
C THR A 117 -20.06 -5.42 6.92
N THR A 118 -19.23 -5.98 7.79
CA THR A 118 -18.68 -7.33 7.66
C THR A 118 -18.98 -8.14 8.92
N TYR A 119 -19.59 -9.29 8.72
CA TYR A 119 -19.91 -10.27 9.75
C TYR A 119 -18.96 -11.47 9.65
N PHE A 120 -18.51 -11.97 10.79
CA PHE A 120 -17.63 -13.13 10.90
C PHE A 120 -18.32 -14.23 11.70
N GLY A 121 -18.58 -15.37 11.07
CA GLY A 121 -19.14 -16.56 11.73
C GLY A 121 -18.59 -17.83 11.10
N GLU A 122 -19.46 -18.68 10.55
CA GLU A 122 -19.00 -19.84 9.77
C GLU A 122 -18.31 -19.41 8.46
N LYS A 123 -18.84 -18.34 7.85
CA LYS A 123 -18.25 -17.64 6.70
C LYS A 123 -18.12 -16.16 7.01
N ILE A 124 -17.41 -15.45 6.14
CA ILE A 124 -17.29 -14.00 6.19
C ILE A 124 -18.32 -13.42 5.23
N ILE A 125 -19.18 -12.55 5.73
CA ILE A 125 -20.24 -11.93 4.94
C ILE A 125 -20.01 -10.42 4.92
N THR A 126 -19.78 -9.86 3.75
CA THR A 126 -19.64 -8.41 3.56
C THR A 126 -20.88 -7.87 2.88
N VAL A 127 -21.48 -6.83 3.46
CA VAL A 127 -22.66 -6.14 2.96
C VAL A 127 -22.27 -4.73 2.57
N THR A 128 -22.59 -4.34 1.33
CA THR A 128 -22.41 -2.98 0.81
C THR A 128 -23.66 -2.58 0.05
N LYS A 129 -24.36 -1.53 0.49
CA LYS A 129 -25.57 -1.02 -0.17
C LYS A 129 -26.56 -2.12 -0.58
N ASN A 130 -26.86 -3.01 0.36
CA ASN A 130 -27.74 -4.17 0.22
C ASN A 130 -27.26 -5.32 -0.66
N ILE A 131 -26.03 -5.27 -1.18
CA ILE A 131 -25.41 -6.40 -1.87
C ILE A 131 -24.56 -7.14 -0.83
N SER A 132 -24.87 -8.41 -0.59
CA SER A 132 -24.06 -9.31 0.22
C SER A 132 -23.06 -10.07 -0.64
N ARG A 133 -21.90 -10.36 -0.06
CA ARG A 133 -20.88 -11.24 -0.63
C ARG A 133 -20.37 -12.16 0.47
N GLU A 134 -20.30 -13.45 0.16
CA GLU A 134 -19.74 -14.45 1.06
C GLU A 134 -18.29 -14.78 0.67
N PHE A 135 -17.45 -14.97 1.69
CA PHE A 135 -16.07 -15.40 1.55
C PHE A 135 -15.75 -16.51 2.55
N ASP A 136 -15.05 -17.54 2.08
CA ASP A 136 -14.50 -18.56 2.95
C ASP A 136 -13.22 -18.07 3.62
N TYR A 137 -12.94 -18.49 4.85
CA TYR A 137 -11.69 -18.16 5.54
C TYR A 137 -10.44 -18.70 4.82
N SER A 138 -10.58 -19.76 4.02
CA SER A 138 -9.51 -20.25 3.14
C SER A 138 -9.10 -19.22 2.08
N SER A 139 -9.97 -18.27 1.72
CA SER A 139 -9.62 -17.21 0.77
C SER A 139 -8.68 -16.16 1.36
N ILE A 140 -8.55 -16.09 2.68
CA ILE A 140 -7.63 -15.17 3.37
C ILE A 140 -6.21 -15.72 3.29
N THR A 141 -5.32 -14.88 2.77
CA THR A 141 -3.89 -15.19 2.55
C THR A 141 -2.95 -14.35 3.42
N GLY A 142 -3.46 -13.35 4.13
CA GLY A 142 -2.67 -12.57 5.07
C GLY A 142 -3.46 -11.49 5.79
N VAL A 143 -2.86 -10.93 6.84
CA VAL A 143 -3.44 -9.87 7.68
C VAL A 143 -2.49 -8.68 7.68
N TYR A 144 -3.02 -7.51 7.39
CA TYR A 144 -2.29 -6.24 7.37
C TYR A 144 -2.95 -5.27 8.34
N GLU A 145 -2.18 -4.33 8.85
CA GLU A 145 -2.67 -3.34 9.80
C GLU A 145 -2.24 -1.94 9.37
N THR A 146 -3.21 -1.04 9.33
CA THR A 146 -3.05 0.41 9.12
C THR A 146 -3.27 1.14 10.45
N GLU A 147 -3.30 2.47 10.43
CA GLU A 147 -3.57 3.24 11.63
C GLU A 147 -4.97 2.94 12.17
N LYS A 148 -5.99 2.94 11.29
CA LYS A 148 -7.40 2.79 11.67
C LYS A 148 -8.01 1.42 11.41
N TYR A 149 -7.42 0.64 10.50
CA TYR A 149 -8.05 -0.58 9.98
C TYR A 149 -7.13 -1.81 10.05
N ILE A 150 -7.78 -2.96 10.22
CA ILE A 150 -7.22 -4.28 9.92
C ILE A 150 -7.67 -4.65 8.51
N LEU A 151 -6.75 -5.13 7.69
CA LEU A 151 -7.01 -5.48 6.30
C LEU A 151 -6.75 -6.97 6.09
N LEU A 152 -7.78 -7.70 5.70
CA LEU A 152 -7.67 -9.11 5.37
C LEU A 152 -7.40 -9.26 3.89
N LYS A 153 -6.23 -9.76 3.54
CA LYS A 153 -5.82 -9.96 2.16
C LYS A 153 -6.47 -11.23 1.61
N LEU A 154 -7.28 -11.06 0.59
CA LEU A 154 -7.86 -12.15 -0.20
C LEU A 154 -6.96 -12.51 -1.40
N GLN A 155 -7.40 -13.49 -2.20
CA GLN A 155 -6.80 -13.78 -3.50
C GLN A 155 -6.85 -12.56 -4.45
N PHE A 156 -6.00 -12.55 -5.48
CA PHE A 156 -5.92 -11.47 -6.48
C PHE A 156 -5.61 -10.06 -5.94
N ASN A 157 -4.97 -9.95 -4.77
CA ASN A 157 -4.69 -8.68 -4.08
C ASN A 157 -5.95 -7.85 -3.76
N LEU A 158 -7.07 -8.53 -3.54
CA LEU A 158 -8.26 -7.91 -2.95
C LEU A 158 -8.11 -7.85 -1.43
N PHE A 159 -8.81 -6.91 -0.79
CA PHE A 159 -8.74 -6.70 0.65
C PHE A 159 -10.14 -6.49 1.23
N LEU A 160 -10.43 -7.15 2.34
CA LEU A 160 -11.55 -6.78 3.21
C LEU A 160 -11.04 -5.80 4.26
N ILE A 161 -11.81 -4.75 4.50
CA ILE A 161 -11.43 -3.66 5.40
C ILE A 161 -12.26 -3.78 6.66
N ILE A 162 -11.59 -3.83 7.80
CA ILE A 162 -12.17 -4.09 9.12
C ILE A 162 -11.75 -2.96 10.06
N GLY A 163 -12.72 -2.29 10.68
CA GLY A 163 -12.49 -1.30 11.73
C GLY A 163 -11.85 -1.95 12.95
N LYS A 164 -10.89 -1.27 13.59
CA LYS A 164 -10.28 -1.77 14.83
C LYS A 164 -11.27 -1.80 16.00
N ASP A 165 -12.35 -1.03 15.91
CA ASP A 165 -13.51 -1.01 16.81
C ASP A 165 -14.49 -2.16 16.53
N ILE A 166 -13.98 -3.36 16.26
CA ILE A 166 -14.80 -4.53 15.95
C ILE A 166 -15.60 -4.97 17.18
N LYS A 167 -16.90 -5.21 17.00
CA LYS A 167 -17.75 -5.75 18.05
C LYS A 167 -17.54 -7.26 18.13
N SER A 168 -17.34 -7.77 19.34
CA SER A 168 -17.24 -9.19 19.62
C SER A 168 -18.48 -9.66 20.37
N ASN A 169 -19.08 -10.76 19.91
CA ASN A 169 -20.11 -11.50 20.62
C ASN A 169 -19.54 -12.68 21.42
N ILE A 170 -18.23 -12.93 21.30
CA ILE A 170 -17.52 -13.98 22.04
C ILE A 170 -16.57 -13.36 23.06
N ASN A 171 -16.56 -13.90 24.28
CA ASN A 171 -15.70 -13.40 25.35
C ASN A 171 -14.25 -13.84 25.14
N ASN A 172 -13.31 -12.92 25.41
CA ASN A 172 -11.88 -13.19 25.56
C ASN A 172 -11.14 -13.79 24.34
N VAL A 173 -11.65 -13.61 23.13
CA VAL A 173 -10.93 -13.99 21.90
C VAL A 173 -10.53 -12.72 21.13
N ASP A 174 -9.23 -12.55 20.95
CA ASP A 174 -8.69 -11.51 20.06
C ASP A 174 -9.03 -11.81 18.59
N PHE A 175 -9.48 -10.78 17.87
CA PHE A 175 -9.94 -10.92 16.49
C PHE A 175 -8.84 -11.44 15.54
N VAL A 176 -7.61 -10.97 15.70
CA VAL A 176 -6.48 -11.43 14.85
C VAL A 176 -6.21 -12.92 15.10
N SER A 177 -6.22 -13.32 16.37
CA SER A 177 -6.06 -14.72 16.78
C SER A 177 -7.17 -15.61 16.21
N TYR A 178 -8.42 -15.12 16.20
CA TYR A 178 -9.55 -15.79 15.54
C TYR A 178 -9.34 -15.97 14.03
N ILE A 179 -8.90 -14.91 13.32
CA ILE A 179 -8.62 -15.01 11.89
C ILE A 179 -7.50 -16.02 11.61
N PHE A 180 -6.44 -16.04 12.42
CA PHE A 180 -5.33 -16.99 12.26
C PHE A 180 -5.70 -18.44 12.58
N SER A 181 -6.74 -18.69 13.39
CA SER A 181 -7.21 -20.05 13.66
C SER A 181 -8.10 -20.58 12.54
N LYS A 182 -8.96 -19.72 11.97
CA LYS A 182 -9.92 -20.08 10.92
C LYS A 182 -9.33 -20.07 9.51
N SER A 183 -8.22 -19.35 9.27
CA SER A 183 -7.65 -19.14 7.93
C SER A 183 -6.41 -20.01 7.69
N PRO A 184 -6.55 -21.21 7.07
CA PRO A 184 -5.42 -22.14 6.90
C PRO A 184 -4.36 -21.65 5.91
N ASN A 185 -4.72 -20.78 4.97
CA ASN A 185 -3.84 -20.33 3.89
C ASN A 185 -2.91 -19.17 4.27
N ILE A 186 -2.97 -18.70 5.53
CA ILE A 186 -2.03 -17.73 6.07
C ILE A 186 -0.72 -18.45 6.40
N LYS A 187 0.23 -18.41 5.46
CA LYS A 187 1.54 -19.09 5.60
C LYS A 187 2.33 -18.68 6.84
N LYS A 188 2.26 -17.39 7.20
CA LYS A 188 2.95 -16.82 8.37
C LYS A 188 1.94 -16.04 9.19
N LYS A 189 1.67 -16.50 10.41
CA LYS A 189 0.73 -15.89 11.38
C LYS A 189 1.33 -14.62 11.98
N VAL A 190 1.56 -13.62 11.13
CA VAL A 190 2.11 -12.32 11.49
C VAL A 190 1.26 -11.24 10.86
N VAL A 191 0.93 -10.23 11.65
CA VAL A 191 0.26 -9.02 11.19
C VAL A 191 1.30 -8.10 10.56
N ILE A 192 1.05 -7.70 9.32
CA ILE A 192 1.95 -6.81 8.57
C ILE A 192 1.51 -5.36 8.78
N ASN A 193 2.29 -4.60 9.54
CA ASN A 193 2.04 -3.16 9.68
C ASN A 193 2.42 -2.41 8.38
N VAL A 194 1.45 -1.66 7.84
CA VAL A 194 1.57 -0.84 6.63
C VAL A 194 1.25 0.63 6.89
N THR A 195 1.31 1.05 8.14
CA THR A 195 1.10 2.45 8.52
C THR A 195 2.18 3.33 7.89
N ASN A 196 1.79 4.54 7.44
CA ASN A 196 2.68 5.55 6.87
C ASN A 196 3.50 5.14 5.63
N GLN A 197 3.21 4.01 4.97
CA GLN A 197 4.00 3.55 3.81
C GLN A 197 4.01 4.56 2.66
N LYS A 198 2.93 5.32 2.47
CA LYS A 198 2.91 6.45 1.52
C LYS A 198 3.93 7.54 1.88
N LYS A 199 4.04 7.89 3.16
CA LYS A 199 5.01 8.89 3.65
C LYS A 199 6.44 8.37 3.46
N VAL A 200 6.69 7.10 3.77
CA VAL A 200 8.00 6.47 3.55
C VAL A 200 8.40 6.54 2.08
N ALA A 201 7.52 6.12 1.16
CA ALA A 201 7.79 6.23 -0.27
C ALA A 201 8.08 7.68 -0.69
N PHE A 202 7.29 8.64 -0.22
CA PHE A 202 7.51 10.05 -0.53
C PHE A 202 8.87 10.58 -0.03
N VAL A 203 9.27 10.23 1.20
CA VAL A 203 10.56 10.63 1.77
C VAL A 203 11.72 10.10 0.92
N PHE A 204 11.72 8.81 0.57
CA PHE A 204 12.80 8.23 -0.26
C PHE A 204 12.83 8.81 -1.68
N MET A 205 11.67 9.15 -2.25
CA MET A 205 11.62 9.89 -3.52
C MET A 205 12.32 11.25 -3.40
N CYS A 206 12.01 12.03 -2.36
CA CYS A 206 12.64 13.33 -2.11
C CYS A 206 14.15 13.20 -1.86
N LEU A 207 14.59 12.21 -1.08
CA LEU A 207 16.02 11.95 -0.84
C LEU A 207 16.75 11.58 -2.13
N THR A 208 16.13 10.80 -3.01
CA THR A 208 16.72 10.43 -4.31
C THR A 208 16.82 11.64 -5.24
N ILE A 209 15.81 12.52 -5.26
CA ILE A 209 15.85 13.80 -5.99
C ILE A 209 16.99 14.67 -5.45
N ALA A 210 17.15 14.77 -4.13
CA ALA A 210 18.23 15.55 -3.53
C ALA A 210 19.62 15.02 -3.94
N LEU A 211 19.82 13.69 -3.92
CA LEU A 211 21.06 13.08 -4.42
C LEU A 211 21.31 13.36 -5.90
N PHE A 212 20.26 13.33 -6.72
CA PHE A 212 20.36 13.69 -8.13
C PHE A 212 20.80 15.15 -8.34
N VAL A 213 20.24 16.09 -7.58
CA VAL A 213 20.67 17.50 -7.63
C VAL A 213 22.13 17.66 -7.21
N ILE A 214 22.57 16.92 -6.19
CA ILE A 214 23.99 16.88 -5.80
C ILE A 214 24.87 16.36 -6.94
N ASN A 215 24.46 15.29 -7.62
CA ASN A 215 25.18 14.76 -8.78
C ASN A 215 25.29 15.78 -9.92
N LEU A 216 24.24 16.56 -10.19
CA LEU A 216 24.26 17.64 -11.17
C LEU A 216 25.29 18.72 -10.78
N ILE A 217 25.31 19.13 -9.51
CA ILE A 217 26.26 20.14 -9.02
C ILE A 217 27.70 19.65 -9.17
N ILE A 218 27.99 18.39 -8.78
CA ILE A 218 29.32 17.78 -8.91
C ILE A 218 29.76 17.66 -10.37
N ALA A 219 28.83 17.38 -11.28
CA ALA A 219 29.16 17.28 -12.70
C ALA A 219 29.56 18.64 -13.30
N VAL A 220 28.92 19.72 -12.84
CA VAL A 220 29.15 21.09 -13.35
C VAL A 220 30.40 21.75 -12.74
N LEU A 221 30.65 21.57 -11.45
CA LEU A 221 31.85 22.08 -10.75
C LEU A 221 33.08 21.28 -11.14
#